data_AF-A0A9X1D442-F1
#
_entry.id   AF-A0A9X1D442-F1
#
_cell.length_a   1.000
_cell.length_b   1.000
_cell.length_c   1.000
_cell.angle_alpha   90.00
_cell.angle_beta   90.00
_cell.angle_gamma   90.00
#
_symmetry.space_group_name_H-M   'P 1'
#
loop_
_entity.id
_entity.type
_entity.pdbx_description
1 polymer ?
#
loop_
_entity_poly.entity_id
_entity_poly.type
_entity_poly.pdbx_seq_one_letter_code
_entity_poly.pdbx_strand_id
1 'polypeptide(L)'
;MPAPSIRRQINFELNPKVYDTLAARAKLMGYTPSAYARLLFDAAFAERVGWEKQNPASNPDLDETVRAVFCLAGQFEPATISRVTGAPETLIKKILSGWKAHSKSSARAI
;
A
#
# COMPACT_ATOMS: atom_id res chain seq x y z
N MET A 1 31.73 8.67 -20.33
CA MET A 1 30.36 8.51 -20.87
C MET A 1 29.47 7.99 -19.75
N PRO A 2 28.35 8.64 -19.41
CA PRO A 2 27.42 8.09 -18.42
C PRO A 2 26.77 6.81 -18.97
N ALA A 3 26.65 5.78 -18.13
CA ALA A 3 26.04 4.51 -18.51
C ALA A 3 24.56 4.70 -18.93
N PRO A 4 24.06 3.96 -19.92
CA PRO A 4 22.67 4.08 -20.36
C PRO A 4 21.72 3.71 -19.21
N SER A 5 20.88 4.65 -18.79
CA SER A 5 19.86 4.40 -17.77
C SER A 5 18.82 3.43 -18.31
N ILE A 6 18.84 2.19 -17.82
CA ILE A 6 17.80 1.19 -18.15
C ILE A 6 16.49 1.65 -17.52
N ARG A 7 15.55 2.13 -18.34
CA ARG A 7 14.19 2.45 -17.88
C ARG A 7 13.38 1.17 -17.78
N ARG A 8 12.83 0.89 -16.59
CA ARG A 8 11.86 -0.19 -16.36
C ARG A 8 10.50 0.43 -16.06
N GLN A 9 9.45 -0.08 -16.71
CA GLN A 9 8.08 0.37 -16.50
C GLN A 9 7.29 -0.73 -15.79
N ILE A 10 6.40 -0.31 -14.88
CA ILE A 10 5.46 -1.18 -14.19
C ILE A 10 4.07 -0.74 -14.65
N ASN A 11 3.32 -1.65 -15.26
CA ASN A 11 1.96 -1.40 -15.73
C ASN A 11 0.98 -2.24 -14.91
N PHE A 12 -0.09 -1.62 -14.44
CA PHE A 12 -1.20 -2.30 -13.79
C PHE A 12 -2.50 -1.56 -14.11
N GLU A 13 -3.60 -2.31 -14.15
CA GLU A 13 -4.91 -1.74 -14.37
C GLU A 13 -5.49 -1.18 -13.06
N LEU A 14 -6.09 0.00 -13.16
CA LEU A 14 -6.79 0.64 -12.07
C LEU A 14 -8.29 0.52 -12.28
N ASN A 15 -9.03 0.31 -11.18
CA ASN A 15 -10.47 0.50 -11.21
C ASN A 15 -10.79 1.95 -11.65
N PRO A 16 -11.74 2.17 -12.58
CA PRO A 16 -12.08 3.51 -13.07
C PRO A 16 -12.34 4.54 -11.97
N LYS A 17 -13.08 4.16 -10.91
CA LYS A 17 -13.39 5.06 -9.79
C LYS A 17 -12.14 5.50 -9.02
N VAL A 18 -11.16 4.60 -8.89
CA VAL A 18 -9.89 4.89 -8.22
C VAL A 18 -9.08 5.86 -9.08
N TYR A 19 -9.04 5.63 -10.39
CA TYR A 19 -8.38 6.53 -11.33
C TYR A 19 -9.00 7.94 -11.30
N ASP A 20 -10.33 8.06 -11.35
CA ASP A 20 -11.02 9.34 -11.33
C ASP A 20 -10.72 10.13 -10.05
N THR A 21 -10.74 9.45 -8.90
CA THR A 21 -10.42 10.05 -7.60
C THR A 21 -8.96 10.51 -7.56
N LEU A 22 -8.04 9.70 -8.08
CA LEU A 22 -6.62 10.01 -8.15
C LEU A 22 -6.36 11.20 -9.07
N ALA A 23 -7.03 11.26 -10.23
CA ALA A 23 -6.92 12.36 -11.17
C ALA A 23 -7.46 13.67 -10.59
N ALA A 24 -8.60 13.63 -9.88
CA ALA A 24 -9.16 14.80 -9.20
C ALA A 24 -8.20 15.35 -8.14
N ARG A 25 -7.63 14.48 -7.29
CA ARG A 25 -6.63 14.86 -6.29
C ARG A 25 -5.37 15.43 -6.93
N ALA A 26 -4.85 14.77 -7.96
CA ALA A 26 -3.65 15.22 -8.67
C ALA A 26 -3.84 16.63 -9.25
N LYS A 27 -5.00 16.89 -9.88
CA LYS A 27 -5.34 18.20 -10.44
C LYS A 27 -5.34 19.31 -9.38
N LEU A 28 -5.93 19.07 -8.21
CA LEU A 28 -5.95 20.05 -7.11
C LEU A 28 -4.53 20.43 -6.63
N MET A 29 -3.57 19.52 -6.80
CA MET A 29 -2.18 19.69 -6.36
C MET A 29 -1.24 20.07 -7.52
N GLY A 30 -1.77 20.31 -8.73
CA GLY A 30 -0.96 20.68 -9.91
C GLY A 30 -0.14 19.54 -10.53
N TYR A 31 -0.47 18.29 -10.21
CA TYR A 31 0.21 17.10 -10.77
C TYR A 31 -0.59 16.45 -11.90
N THR A 32 0.11 15.75 -12.80
CA THR A 32 -0.54 14.75 -13.65
C THR A 32 -0.90 13.51 -12.81
N PRO A 33 -1.91 12.71 -13.21
CA PRO A 33 -2.27 11.49 -12.49
C PRO A 33 -1.07 10.55 -12.29
N SER A 34 -0.26 10.33 -13.34
CA SER A 34 0.92 9.46 -13.27
C SER A 34 2.02 10.00 -12.35
N ALA A 35 2.27 11.31 -12.35
CA ALA A 35 3.25 11.92 -11.45
C ALA A 35 2.80 11.80 -9.98
N TYR A 36 1.51 12.03 -9.71
CA TYR A 36 0.97 11.90 -8.37
C TYR A 36 0.96 10.44 -7.88
N ALA A 37 0.57 9.50 -8.73
CA ALA A 37 0.64 8.07 -8.43
C ALA A 37 2.07 7.61 -8.12
N ARG A 38 3.05 8.11 -8.89
CA ARG A 38 4.47 7.82 -8.65
C ARG A 38 4.94 8.36 -7.31
N LEU A 39 4.56 9.59 -6.95
CA LEU A 39 4.92 10.18 -5.66
C LEU A 39 4.41 9.32 -4.49
N LEU A 40 3.14 8.89 -4.56
CA LEU A 40 2.55 8.00 -3.54
C LEU A 40 3.26 6.65 -3.47
N PHE A 41 3.60 6.07 -4.63
CA PHE A 41 4.33 4.82 -4.71
C PHE A 41 5.74 4.94 -4.10
N ASP A 42 6.52 5.93 -4.53
CA ASP A 42 7.90 6.13 -4.07
C ASP A 42 7.94 6.37 -2.55
N ALA A 43 7.01 7.17 -2.01
CA ALA A 43 6.90 7.42 -0.57
C ALA A 43 6.56 6.13 0.22
N ALA A 44 5.52 5.40 -0.19
CA ALA A 44 5.14 4.17 0.51
C ALA A 44 6.20 3.07 0.39
N PHE A 45 6.87 2.97 -0.77
CA PHE A 45 7.94 2.00 -1.00
C PHE A 45 9.18 2.31 -0.17
N ALA A 46 9.58 3.58 -0.07
CA ALA A 46 10.71 4.01 0.75
C ALA A 46 10.51 3.64 2.22
N GLU A 47 9.33 3.92 2.78
CA GLU A 47 9.01 3.55 4.17
C GLU A 47 9.01 2.02 4.36
N ARG A 48 8.41 1.28 3.41
CA ARG A 48 8.40 -0.19 3.46
C ARG A 48 9.81 -0.79 3.49
N VAL A 49 10.71 -0.31 2.63
CA VAL A 49 12.10 -0.78 2.55
C VAL A 49 12.91 -0.29 3.75
N GLY A 50 12.66 0.93 4.24
CA GLY A 50 13.28 1.45 5.45
C GLY A 50 13.05 0.53 6.64
N TRP A 51 11.80 0.09 6.83
CA TRP A 51 11.43 -0.86 7.86
C TRP A 51 12.15 -2.22 7.74
N GLU A 52 12.22 -2.80 6.54
CA GLU A 52 12.94 -4.08 6.32
C GLU A 52 14.42 -3.99 6.66
N LYS A 53 15.01 -2.82 6.42
CA LYS A 53 16.43 -2.56 6.67
C LYS A 53 16.71 -2.04 8.09
N GLN A 54 15.70 -2.00 8.97
CA GLN A 54 15.80 -1.43 10.31
C GLN A 54 16.28 0.04 10.32
N ASN A 55 16.02 0.77 9.24
CA ASN A 55 16.26 2.21 9.19
C ASN A 55 15.04 2.93 9.77
N PRO A 56 15.23 3.87 10.71
CA PRO A 56 14.13 4.65 11.27
C PRO A 56 13.36 5.38 10.17
N ALA A 57 12.04 5.29 10.20
CA ALA A 57 11.16 6.04 9.32
C ALA A 57 11.46 7.54 9.44
N SER A 58 11.56 8.24 8.31
CA SER A 58 11.73 9.69 8.33
C SER A 58 10.44 10.40 8.77
N ASN A 59 9.29 9.71 8.64
CA ASN A 59 8.00 10.16 9.15
C ASN A 59 7.27 8.98 9.83
N PRO A 60 7.15 8.97 11.17
CA PRO A 60 6.54 7.86 11.91
C PRO A 60 5.06 7.66 11.60
N ASP A 61 4.30 8.73 11.33
CA ASP A 61 2.87 8.63 11.00
C ASP A 61 2.65 7.98 9.63
N LEU A 62 3.55 8.25 8.68
CA LEU A 62 3.53 7.62 7.36
C LEU A 62 3.92 6.14 7.45
N ASP A 63 4.94 5.79 8.24
CA ASP A 63 5.30 4.39 8.51
C ASP A 63 4.12 3.63 9.11
N GLU A 64 3.46 4.20 10.12
CA GLU A 64 2.28 3.58 10.74
C GLU A 64 1.17 3.36 9.73
N THR A 65 0.87 4.35 8.89
CA THR A 65 -0.15 4.26 7.85
C THR A 65 0.18 3.19 6.81
N VAL A 66 1.43 3.17 6.32
CA VAL A 66 1.90 2.17 5.35
C VAL A 66 1.83 0.77 5.96
N ARG A 67 2.28 0.60 7.21
CA ARG A 67 2.18 -0.67 7.94
C ARG A 67 0.73 -1.10 8.13
N ALA A 68 -0.18 -0.20 8.46
CA ALA A 68 -1.60 -0.51 8.58
C ALA A 68 -2.18 -1.01 7.25
N VAL A 69 -1.86 -0.37 6.11
CA VAL A 69 -2.27 -0.84 4.78
C VAL A 69 -1.79 -2.25 4.49
N PHE A 70 -0.51 -2.57 4.77
CA PHE A 70 0.02 -3.91 4.58
C PHE A 70 -0.56 -4.94 5.57
N CYS A 71 -0.85 -4.54 6.81
CA CYS A 71 -1.56 -5.37 7.79
C CYS A 71 -2.95 -5.75 7.28
N LEU A 72 -3.69 -4.77 6.76
CA LEU A 72 -5.03 -4.96 6.19
C LEU A 72 -5.02 -5.76 4.90
N ALA A 73 -3.96 -5.64 4.08
CA ALA A 73 -3.76 -6.47 2.89
C ALA A 73 -3.47 -7.95 3.21
N GLY A 74 -3.36 -8.33 4.49
CA GLY A 74 -3.09 -9.69 4.92
C GLY A 74 -1.66 -10.16 4.63
N GLN A 75 -0.74 -9.23 4.43
CA GLN A 75 0.69 -9.48 4.18
C GLN A 75 1.49 -9.71 5.48
N PHE A 76 0.84 -9.58 6.65
CA PHE A 76 1.45 -9.81 7.95
C PHE A 76 0.79 -10.99 8.67
N GLU A 77 1.62 -11.71 9.44
CA GLU A 77 1.13 -12.71 10.38
C GLU A 77 0.25 -12.04 11.46
N PRO A 78 -0.86 -12.68 11.88
CA PRO A 78 -1.78 -12.10 12.87
C PRO A 78 -1.11 -11.62 14.16
N ALA A 79 -0.05 -12.32 14.61
CA ALA A 79 0.75 -11.93 15.77
C ALA A 79 1.46 -10.58 15.58
N THR A 80 1.93 -10.29 14.37
CA THR A 80 2.56 -9.00 14.05
C THR A 80 1.53 -7.88 14.06
N ILE A 81 0.34 -8.12 13.47
CA ILE A 81 -0.74 -7.14 13.47
C ILE A 81 -1.22 -6.87 14.91
N SER A 82 -1.31 -7.90 15.75
CA SER A 82 -1.68 -7.79 17.17
C SER A 82 -0.73 -6.88 17.93
N ARG A 83 0.59 -7.11 17.79
CA ARG A 83 1.62 -6.28 18.41
C ARG A 83 1.58 -4.81 17.97
N VAL A 84 1.29 -4.58 16.70
CA VAL A 84 1.32 -3.23 16.10
C VAL A 84 0.05 -2.43 16.42
N THR A 85 -1.11 -3.09 16.43
CA THR A 85 -2.41 -2.42 16.58
C THR A 85 -2.92 -2.44 18.03
N GLY A 86 -2.33 -3.26 18.90
CA GLY A 86 -2.85 -3.53 20.25
C GLY A 86 -4.15 -4.34 20.26
N ALA A 87 -4.66 -4.74 19.09
CA ALA A 87 -5.90 -5.50 18.99
C ALA A 87 -5.66 -7.00 19.26
N PRO A 88 -6.63 -7.72 19.86
CA PRO A 88 -6.48 -9.16 20.12
C PRO A 88 -6.24 -9.96 18.84
N GLU A 89 -5.26 -10.87 18.87
CA GLU A 89 -4.91 -11.70 17.71
C GLU A 89 -6.09 -12.54 17.19
N THR A 90 -6.98 -12.99 18.08
CA THR A 90 -8.20 -13.73 17.73
C THR A 90 -9.18 -12.87 16.90
N LEU A 91 -9.33 -11.59 17.25
CA LEU A 91 -10.13 -10.63 16.49
C LEU A 91 -9.52 -10.39 15.12
N ILE A 92 -8.20 -10.22 15.06
CA ILE A 92 -7.45 -10.02 13.82
C ILE A 92 -7.62 -11.21 12.88
N LYS A 93 -7.45 -12.44 13.37
CA LYS A 93 -7.67 -13.66 12.57
C LYS A 93 -9.07 -13.72 11.99
N LYS A 94 -10.09 -13.36 12.79
CA LYS A 94 -11.50 -13.31 12.35
C LYS A 94 -11.69 -12.27 11.24
N ILE A 95 -11.16 -11.05 11.42
CA ILE A 95 -11.22 -9.98 10.43
C ILE A 95 -10.56 -10.44 9.12
N LEU A 96 -9.29 -10.88 9.18
CA LEU A 96 -8.55 -11.34 7.99
C LEU A 96 -9.25 -12.50 7.27
N SER A 97 -9.85 -13.43 8.01
CA SER A 97 -10.62 -14.53 7.42
C SER A 97 -11.87 -14.04 6.67
N GLY A 98 -12.57 -13.05 7.22
CA GLY A 98 -13.72 -12.41 6.57
C GLY A 98 -13.33 -11.69 5.28
N TRP A 99 -12.21 -10.96 5.28
CA TRP A 99 -11.68 -10.31 4.08
C TRP A 99 -11.23 -11.32 3.01
N LYS A 100 -10.55 -12.41 3.39
CA LYS A 100 -10.19 -13.49 2.45
C LYS A 100 -11.43 -14.10 1.81
N ALA A 101 -12.48 -14.37 2.59
CA ALA A 101 -13.76 -14.87 2.08
C ALA A 101 -14.42 -13.87 1.12
N HIS A 102 -14.43 -12.59 1.45
CA HIS A 102 -14.96 -11.54 0.58
C HIS A 102 -14.14 -11.39 -0.72
N SER A 103 -12.80 -11.41 -0.65
CA SER A 103 -11.93 -11.32 -1.83
C SER A 103 -12.10 -12.51 -2.78
N LYS A 104 -12.27 -13.74 -2.24
CA LYS A 104 -12.60 -14.94 -3.03
C LYS A 104 -13.98 -14.85 -3.68
N SER A 105 -14.94 -14.23 -2.99
CA SER A 105 -16.29 -14.00 -3.54
C SER A 105 -16.26 -12.99 -4.70
N SER A 106 -15.53 -11.88 -4.54
CA SER A 106 -15.32 -10.91 -5.63
C SER A 106 -14.54 -11.48 -6.82
N ALA A 107 -13.57 -12.38 -6.58
CA ALA A 107 -12.83 -13.05 -7.66
C ALA A 107 -13.64 -14.12 -8.41
N ARG A 108 -14.76 -14.58 -7.86
CA ARG A 108 -15.68 -15.54 -8.50
C ARG A 108 -16.84 -14.89 -9.25
N ALA A 109 -17.02 -13.58 -9.09
CA ALA A 109 -18.08 -12.79 -9.72
C ALA A 109 -17.63 -12.15 -11.05
N ILE A 110 -16.51 -12.61 -11.62
CA ILE A 110 -15.96 -12.22 -12.92
C ILE A 110 -15.97 -13.46 -13.82
#